data_AF-A0AAD1SRN7-F1
#
_entry.id   AF-A0AAD1SRN7-F1
#
_cell.length_a   1.000
_cell.length_b   1.000
_cell.length_c   1.000
_cell.angle_alpha   90.00
_cell.angle_beta   90.00
_cell.angle_gamma   90.00
#
_symmetry.space_group_name_H-M   'P 1'
#
loop_
_entity.id
_entity.type
_entity.pdbx_description
1 polymer ?
#
loop_
_entity_poly.entity_id
_entity_poly.type
_entity_poly.pdbx_seq_one_letter_code
_entity_poly.pdbx_strand_id
1 'polypeptide(L)'
;MVGIVPKKDAPGVDFCGVDKYYYIVRSDLSCYMRSTNFNKGEDLVVYSLHLSCRNGDHYLAHEDDLFYIIKGTNYRRVTNMNTDEGAVVYALHPSCRGGDHYLSAFGHFYIIDQSRGVYRKTKNMNTYEDGVEYTLHPNCRNGLYYFGVKDYYYFVKPHDEWGVQYYKCTDFSKDTDGKPFSFHSTVTNFTPGGLALIRGPSFGVWKCIKTITNDSQTPITWTNKINKKVGYEKEKMSSMEHNWNVSATVSAETGGLSALVVKSQFSLSTSYGGSSVNTERELE
;
A
#
# COMPACT_ATOMS: atom_id res chain seq x y z
N MET A 1 10.34 -10.78 -12.32
CA MET A 1 10.74 -9.38 -12.11
C MET A 1 10.07 -8.93 -10.83
N VAL A 2 10.81 -8.32 -9.90
CA VAL A 2 10.21 -7.75 -8.68
C VAL A 2 9.28 -6.62 -9.09
N GLY A 3 8.17 -6.43 -8.37
CA GLY A 3 7.20 -5.38 -8.65
C GLY A 3 6.54 -4.89 -7.38
N ILE A 4 5.69 -3.88 -7.53
CA ILE A 4 4.77 -3.48 -6.47
C ILE A 4 3.75 -4.59 -6.26
N VAL A 5 3.47 -4.91 -4.99
CA VAL A 5 2.47 -5.92 -4.63
C VAL A 5 1.08 -5.39 -4.99
N PRO A 6 0.23 -6.13 -5.72
CA PRO A 6 -1.14 -5.71 -6.03
C PRO A 6 -1.99 -5.66 -4.76
N LYS A 7 -3.02 -4.80 -4.76
CA LYS A 7 -3.97 -4.63 -3.64
C LYS A 7 -4.47 -5.94 -3.02
N LYS A 8 -4.84 -6.93 -3.86
CA LYS A 8 -5.35 -8.24 -3.42
C LYS A 8 -4.37 -9.01 -2.51
N ASP A 9 -3.07 -8.77 -2.66
CA ASP A 9 -2.00 -9.43 -1.92
C ASP A 9 -1.40 -8.49 -0.84
N ALA A 10 -1.95 -7.29 -0.68
CA ALA A 10 -1.51 -6.25 0.25
C ALA A 10 -2.68 -5.64 1.04
N PRO A 11 -3.33 -6.43 1.93
CA PRO A 11 -4.44 -5.94 2.74
C PRO A 11 -4.01 -4.76 3.62
N GLY A 12 -4.91 -3.79 3.79
CA GLY A 12 -4.63 -2.56 4.54
C GLY A 12 -3.77 -1.52 3.80
N VAL A 13 -3.45 -1.75 2.52
CA VAL A 13 -2.74 -0.79 1.66
C VAL A 13 -3.70 -0.23 0.62
N ASP A 14 -3.74 1.09 0.48
CA ASP A 14 -4.51 1.78 -0.56
C ASP A 14 -3.85 3.11 -0.95
N PHE A 15 -4.21 3.59 -2.13
CA PHE A 15 -3.85 4.90 -2.60
C PHE A 15 -5.12 5.74 -2.64
N CYS A 16 -5.02 7.01 -2.27
CA CYS A 16 -6.15 7.94 -2.39
C CYS A 16 -5.65 9.36 -2.58
N GLY A 17 -6.55 10.29 -2.86
CA GLY A 17 -6.19 11.69 -3.01
C GLY A 17 -7.41 12.61 -2.95
N VAL A 18 -7.15 13.85 -2.53
CA VAL A 18 -8.13 14.94 -2.51
C VAL A 18 -7.38 16.24 -2.75
N ASP A 19 -7.98 17.15 -3.51
CA ASP A 19 -7.41 18.43 -3.91
C ASP A 19 -6.02 18.32 -4.57
N LYS A 20 -4.96 18.66 -3.82
CA LYS A 20 -3.57 18.60 -4.28
C LYS A 20 -2.77 17.49 -3.59
N TYR A 21 -3.41 16.76 -2.67
CA TYR A 21 -2.73 15.79 -1.84
C TYR A 21 -2.99 14.37 -2.32
N TYR A 22 -1.91 13.62 -2.39
CA TYR A 22 -1.86 12.20 -2.66
C TYR A 22 -1.51 11.47 -1.38
N TYR A 23 -2.12 10.31 -1.18
CA TYR A 23 -1.90 9.49 0.00
C TYR A 23 -1.58 8.05 -0.36
N ILE A 24 -0.67 7.46 0.40
CA ILE A 24 -0.47 6.01 0.45
C ILE A 24 -0.80 5.59 1.87
N VAL A 25 -1.89 4.88 2.05
CA VAL A 25 -2.28 4.31 3.33
C VAL A 25 -1.56 2.97 3.49
N ARG A 26 -0.86 2.81 4.61
CA ARG A 26 -0.19 1.58 5.05
C ARG A 26 -0.74 1.20 6.41
N SER A 27 -2.01 0.80 6.44
CA SER A 27 -2.66 0.41 7.69
C SER A 27 -2.03 -0.84 8.30
N ASP A 28 -1.40 -1.68 7.49
CA ASP A 28 -0.54 -2.78 7.94
C ASP A 28 0.65 -2.28 8.79
N LEU A 29 1.10 -1.05 8.56
CA LEU A 29 2.12 -0.35 9.34
C LEU A 29 1.54 0.69 10.30
N SER A 30 0.21 0.76 10.44
CA SER A 30 -0.49 1.75 11.25
C SER A 30 -0.18 3.21 10.88
N CYS A 31 0.12 3.49 9.61
CA CYS A 31 0.47 4.84 9.16
C CYS A 31 -0.03 5.14 7.74
N TYR A 32 0.09 6.40 7.32
CA TYR A 32 -0.07 6.79 5.94
C TYR A 32 0.89 7.92 5.57
N MET A 33 1.29 7.95 4.31
CA MET A 33 2.09 9.03 3.73
C MET A 33 1.16 10.00 3.01
N ARG A 34 1.41 11.30 3.18
CA ARG A 34 0.85 12.38 2.36
C ARG A 34 1.97 12.96 1.49
N SER A 35 1.64 13.33 0.25
CA SER A 35 2.51 14.02 -0.70
C SER A 35 1.70 15.03 -1.50
N THR A 36 2.32 16.09 -2.01
CA THR A 36 1.72 16.96 -3.03
C THR A 36 2.05 16.51 -4.45
N ASN A 37 3.05 15.63 -4.61
CA ASN A 37 3.46 15.12 -5.91
C ASN A 37 4.29 13.83 -5.79
N PHE A 38 3.71 12.68 -6.16
CA PHE A 38 4.43 11.41 -6.15
C PHE A 38 5.55 11.28 -7.19
N ASN A 39 5.45 12.00 -8.32
CA ASN A 39 6.46 11.98 -9.36
C ASN A 39 7.73 12.73 -8.96
N LYS A 40 7.59 13.83 -8.23
CA LYS A 40 8.71 14.63 -7.73
C LYS A 40 9.16 14.27 -6.33
N GLY A 41 8.33 13.54 -5.57
CA GLY A 41 8.61 13.22 -4.17
C GLY A 41 8.53 14.44 -3.26
N GLU A 42 7.58 15.36 -3.53
CA GLU A 42 7.42 16.61 -2.79
C GLU A 42 6.50 16.43 -1.57
N ASP A 43 6.79 17.20 -0.51
CA ASP A 43 6.01 17.29 0.74
C ASP A 43 5.64 15.94 1.37
N LEU A 44 6.61 15.01 1.41
CA LEU A 44 6.41 13.66 1.95
C LEU A 44 6.35 13.70 3.47
N VAL A 45 5.13 13.61 4.01
CA VAL A 45 4.89 13.59 5.46
C VAL A 45 4.21 12.28 5.84
N VAL A 46 4.72 11.60 6.87
CA VAL A 46 4.15 10.33 7.36
C VAL A 46 3.44 10.55 8.69
N TYR A 47 2.19 10.14 8.74
CA TYR A 47 1.29 10.28 9.88
C TYR A 47 0.85 8.92 10.43
N SER A 48 0.55 8.88 11.72
CA SER A 48 0.06 7.69 12.42
C SER A 48 -1.45 7.58 12.24
N LEU A 49 -1.96 6.40 11.90
CA LEU A 49 -3.40 6.17 11.89
C LEU A 49 -3.92 6.04 13.32
N HIS A 50 -5.04 6.70 13.64
CA HIS A 50 -5.79 6.43 14.85
C HIS A 50 -6.20 4.95 14.90
N LEU A 51 -6.27 4.34 16.09
CA LEU A 51 -6.62 2.93 16.27
C LEU A 51 -7.90 2.53 15.52
N SER A 52 -8.92 3.39 15.59
CA SER A 52 -10.21 3.15 14.93
C SER A 52 -10.18 3.33 13.40
N CYS A 53 -9.14 3.97 12.86
CA CYS A 53 -8.92 4.15 11.42
C CYS A 53 -8.04 3.04 10.83
N ARG A 54 -7.56 2.10 11.64
CA ARG A 54 -6.75 0.95 11.19
C ARG A 54 -7.63 -0.21 10.73
N ASN A 55 -7.05 -1.07 9.89
CA ASN A 55 -7.63 -2.33 9.42
C ASN A 55 -8.95 -2.11 8.66
N GLY A 56 -8.99 -1.06 7.83
CA GLY A 56 -9.97 -0.90 6.78
C GLY A 56 -9.62 -1.80 5.59
N ASP A 57 -10.65 -2.30 4.92
CA ASP A 57 -10.51 -3.07 3.70
C ASP A 57 -10.12 -2.16 2.53
N HIS A 58 -10.67 -0.94 2.50
CA HIS A 58 -10.32 0.12 1.55
C HIS A 58 -10.26 1.51 2.19
N TYR A 59 -9.42 2.37 1.63
CA TYR A 59 -9.31 3.77 2.00
C TYR A 59 -9.45 4.66 0.77
N LEU A 60 -10.26 5.71 0.89
CA LEU A 60 -10.40 6.74 -0.13
C LEU A 60 -10.62 8.11 0.51
N ALA A 61 -10.37 9.17 -0.26
CA ALA A 61 -10.66 10.55 0.11
C ALA A 61 -11.61 11.13 -0.93
N HIS A 62 -12.47 12.06 -0.53
CA HIS A 62 -13.47 12.69 -1.38
C HIS A 62 -13.34 14.21 -1.33
N GLU A 63 -13.92 14.90 -2.32
CA GLU A 63 -13.87 16.36 -2.49
C GLU A 63 -14.57 17.16 -1.39
N ASP A 64 -15.20 16.48 -0.42
CA ASP A 64 -15.74 17.09 0.80
C ASP A 64 -14.71 17.18 1.93
N ASP A 65 -13.43 16.95 1.63
CA ASP A 65 -12.29 16.92 2.55
C ASP A 65 -12.38 15.80 3.60
N LEU A 66 -13.16 14.75 3.32
CA LEU A 66 -13.32 13.61 4.23
C LEU A 66 -12.62 12.36 3.70
N PHE A 67 -12.10 11.59 4.66
CA PHE A 67 -11.59 10.24 4.42
C PHE A 67 -12.69 9.22 4.70
N TYR A 68 -12.74 8.21 3.86
CA TYR A 68 -13.69 7.10 3.92
C TYR A 68 -12.90 5.81 4.10
N ILE A 69 -13.27 5.04 5.11
CA ILE A 69 -12.63 3.79 5.50
C ILE A 69 -13.69 2.70 5.42
N ILE A 70 -13.61 1.87 4.38
CA ILE A 70 -14.54 0.77 4.17
C ILE A 70 -14.11 -0.42 5.03
N LYS A 71 -15.07 -1.04 5.71
CA LYS A 71 -14.86 -2.27 6.47
C LYS A 71 -16.10 -3.16 6.40
N GLY A 72 -15.97 -4.29 5.72
CA GLY A 72 -17.05 -5.20 5.39
C GLY A 72 -18.16 -4.51 4.62
N THR A 73 -19.34 -4.44 5.24
CA THR A 73 -20.55 -3.86 4.64
C THR A 73 -20.82 -2.42 5.06
N ASN A 74 -19.87 -1.77 5.74
CA ASN A 74 -19.99 -0.40 6.24
C ASN A 74 -18.81 0.44 5.79
N TYR A 75 -18.95 1.76 5.90
CA TYR A 75 -17.81 2.65 5.88
C TYR A 75 -17.88 3.67 7.01
N ARG A 76 -16.71 4.04 7.49
CA ARG A 76 -16.50 5.15 8.41
C ARG A 76 -16.04 6.37 7.63
N ARG A 77 -16.53 7.54 7.99
CA ARG A 77 -16.11 8.83 7.46
C ARG A 77 -15.47 9.65 8.56
N VAL A 78 -14.28 10.22 8.32
CA VAL A 78 -13.54 11.06 9.27
C VAL A 78 -12.94 12.27 8.54
N THR A 79 -12.74 13.37 9.26
CA THR A 79 -12.00 14.54 8.77
C THR A 79 -10.49 14.34 8.86
N ASN A 80 -10.04 13.52 9.82
CA ASN A 80 -8.63 13.29 10.07
C ASN A 80 -8.39 11.85 10.54
N MET A 81 -7.63 11.08 9.76
CA MET A 81 -7.32 9.69 10.07
C MET A 81 -6.36 9.53 11.26
N ASN A 82 -5.71 10.60 11.73
CA ASN A 82 -4.82 10.57 12.91
C ASN A 82 -5.58 10.61 14.23
N THR A 83 -6.75 11.23 14.23
CA THR A 83 -7.51 11.56 15.44
C THR A 83 -8.90 10.94 15.45
N ASP A 84 -9.34 10.31 14.36
CA ASP A 84 -10.70 9.79 14.19
C ASP A 84 -11.77 10.89 14.35
N GLU A 85 -11.39 12.11 14.00
CA GLU A 85 -12.20 13.30 14.25
C GLU A 85 -13.40 13.36 13.32
N GLY A 86 -14.56 13.69 13.90
CA GLY A 86 -15.82 13.76 13.16
C GLY A 86 -16.32 12.40 12.66
N ALA A 87 -15.90 11.30 13.31
CA ALA A 87 -16.25 9.96 12.88
C ALA A 87 -17.76 9.72 12.82
N VAL A 88 -18.25 9.32 11.64
CA VAL A 88 -19.60 8.80 11.43
C VAL A 88 -19.52 7.51 10.63
N VAL A 89 -20.33 6.52 10.99
CA VAL A 89 -20.38 5.22 10.29
C VAL A 89 -21.70 5.09 9.56
N TYR A 90 -21.64 4.63 8.32
CA TYR A 90 -22.79 4.34 7.49
C TYR A 90 -22.72 2.93 6.90
N ALA A 91 -23.88 2.36 6.60
CA ALA A 91 -23.96 1.11 5.85
C ALA A 91 -23.78 1.37 4.35
N LEU A 92 -22.93 0.58 3.70
CA LEU A 92 -22.83 0.59 2.24
C LEU A 92 -24.13 0.05 1.64
N HIS A 93 -24.63 0.71 0.59
CA HIS A 93 -25.65 0.13 -0.26
C HIS A 93 -25.18 -1.23 -0.82
N PRO A 94 -26.04 -2.24 -0.99
CA PRO A 94 -25.63 -3.53 -1.57
C PRO A 94 -24.86 -3.41 -2.90
N SER A 95 -25.33 -2.52 -3.80
CA SER A 95 -24.66 -2.21 -5.07
C SER A 95 -23.33 -1.46 -4.94
N CYS A 96 -22.96 -1.01 -3.74
CA CYS A 96 -21.67 -0.37 -3.46
C CYS A 96 -20.67 -1.33 -2.80
N ARG A 97 -21.00 -2.61 -2.63
CA ARG A 97 -20.14 -3.57 -1.95
C ARG A 97 -19.32 -4.40 -2.94
N GLY A 98 -18.27 -5.02 -2.43
CA GLY A 98 -17.48 -6.03 -3.14
C GLY A 98 -16.65 -5.52 -4.32
N GLY A 99 -16.29 -4.24 -4.36
CA GLY A 99 -15.26 -3.76 -5.28
C GLY A 99 -13.86 -4.23 -4.89
N ASP A 100 -13.01 -4.42 -5.89
CA ASP A 100 -11.57 -4.65 -5.72
C ASP A 100 -10.84 -3.36 -5.32
N HIS A 101 -11.34 -2.20 -5.79
CA HIS A 101 -10.82 -0.88 -5.44
C HIS A 101 -11.96 0.12 -5.30
N TYR A 102 -11.72 1.16 -4.50
CA TYR A 102 -12.63 2.27 -4.30
C TYR A 102 -11.85 3.58 -4.43
N LEU A 103 -12.42 4.53 -5.15
CA LEU A 103 -11.84 5.86 -5.30
C LEU A 103 -12.94 6.92 -5.39
N SER A 104 -12.53 8.18 -5.36
CA SER A 104 -13.40 9.30 -5.69
C SER A 104 -12.74 10.27 -6.64
N ALA A 105 -13.54 10.81 -7.55
CA ALA A 105 -13.19 11.88 -8.48
C ALA A 105 -14.50 12.48 -9.05
N PHE A 106 -14.43 13.64 -9.68
CA PHE A 106 -15.54 14.30 -10.38
C PHE A 106 -16.83 14.38 -9.55
N GLY A 107 -16.73 14.54 -8.23
CA GLY A 107 -17.88 14.54 -7.30
C GLY A 107 -18.60 13.19 -7.13
N HIS A 108 -17.97 12.07 -7.47
CA HIS A 108 -18.57 10.74 -7.37
C HIS A 108 -17.62 9.73 -6.70
N PHE A 109 -18.20 8.63 -6.24
CA PHE A 109 -17.51 7.43 -5.81
C PHE A 109 -17.49 6.40 -6.93
N TYR A 110 -16.36 5.71 -7.06
CA TYR A 110 -16.14 4.69 -8.07
C TYR A 110 -15.72 3.40 -7.41
N ILE A 111 -16.31 2.30 -7.86
CA ILE A 111 -16.09 0.96 -7.33
C ILE A 111 -15.63 0.11 -8.49
N ILE A 112 -14.34 -0.26 -8.49
CA ILE A 112 -13.71 -1.05 -9.54
C ILE A 112 -13.94 -2.53 -9.27
N ASP A 113 -14.37 -3.27 -10.29
CA ASP A 113 -14.40 -4.73 -10.31
C ASP A 113 -13.52 -5.19 -11.47
N GLN A 114 -12.26 -5.47 -11.16
CA GLN A 114 -11.25 -5.81 -12.15
C GLN A 114 -11.57 -7.16 -12.79
N SER A 115 -12.11 -8.10 -12.01
CA SER A 115 -12.46 -9.45 -12.49
C SER A 115 -13.52 -9.40 -13.59
N ARG A 116 -14.53 -8.54 -13.43
CA ARG A 116 -15.57 -8.29 -14.43
C ARG A 116 -15.17 -7.27 -15.49
N GLY A 117 -14.07 -6.53 -15.27
CA GLY A 117 -13.62 -5.49 -16.18
C GLY A 117 -14.59 -4.31 -16.25
N VAL A 118 -15.23 -3.97 -15.14
CA VAL A 118 -16.23 -2.89 -15.04
C VAL A 118 -15.91 -1.97 -13.86
N TYR A 119 -16.52 -0.80 -13.86
CA TYR A 119 -16.61 0.04 -12.66
C TYR A 119 -18.02 0.59 -12.49
N ARG A 120 -18.43 0.72 -11.23
CA ARG A 120 -19.68 1.40 -10.85
C ARG A 120 -19.35 2.81 -10.40
N LYS A 121 -20.23 3.75 -10.71
CA LYS A 121 -20.17 5.17 -10.34
C LYS A 121 -21.43 5.53 -9.57
N THR A 122 -21.32 6.27 -8.47
CA THR A 122 -22.46 6.78 -7.70
C THR A 122 -22.10 8.09 -6.99
N LYS A 123 -23.09 8.94 -6.69
CA LYS A 123 -22.88 10.12 -5.84
C LYS A 123 -22.86 9.79 -4.36
N ASN A 124 -23.44 8.66 -3.95
CA ASN A 124 -23.58 8.34 -2.54
C ASN A 124 -23.51 6.82 -2.30
N MET A 125 -22.48 6.39 -1.56
CA MET A 125 -22.27 4.96 -1.31
C MET A 125 -23.32 4.33 -0.37
N ASN A 126 -24.11 5.12 0.37
CA ASN A 126 -25.19 4.63 1.25
C ASN A 126 -26.47 4.29 0.50
N THR A 127 -26.78 5.06 -0.55
CA THR A 127 -28.06 5.00 -1.26
C THR A 127 -27.92 4.55 -2.71
N TYR A 128 -26.68 4.46 -3.23
CA TYR A 128 -26.39 4.23 -4.64
C TYR A 128 -27.04 5.26 -5.58
N GLU A 129 -27.11 6.50 -5.11
CA GLU A 129 -27.67 7.63 -5.86
C GLU A 129 -26.94 7.83 -7.19
N ASP A 130 -27.71 8.02 -8.27
CA ASP A 130 -27.21 8.13 -9.65
C ASP A 130 -26.26 6.98 -10.04
N GLY A 131 -26.51 5.79 -9.50
CA GLY A 131 -25.70 4.60 -9.71
C GLY A 131 -25.71 4.10 -11.15
N VAL A 132 -24.54 4.04 -11.79
CA VAL A 132 -24.37 3.54 -13.16
C VAL A 132 -23.12 2.65 -13.25
N GLU A 133 -23.18 1.58 -14.05
CA GLU A 133 -22.04 0.71 -14.35
C GLU A 133 -21.50 1.00 -15.76
N TYR A 134 -20.18 0.99 -15.90
CA TYR A 134 -19.47 1.18 -17.15
C TYR A 134 -18.42 0.09 -17.34
N THR A 135 -18.12 -0.25 -18.58
CA THR A 135 -17.00 -1.13 -18.91
C THR A 135 -15.68 -0.37 -18.77
N LEU A 136 -14.69 -0.99 -18.13
CA LEU A 136 -13.31 -0.49 -18.13
C LEU A 136 -12.69 -0.67 -19.51
N HIS A 137 -12.07 0.39 -20.01
CA HIS A 137 -11.21 0.32 -21.18
C HIS A 137 -10.08 -0.71 -20.94
N PRO A 138 -9.69 -1.54 -21.91
CA PRO A 138 -8.66 -2.56 -21.74
C PRO A 138 -7.35 -2.04 -21.11
N ASN A 139 -6.91 -0.83 -21.49
CA ASN A 139 -5.70 -0.20 -20.94
C ASN A 139 -5.81 0.19 -19.46
N CYS A 140 -7.02 0.31 -18.93
CA CYS A 140 -7.29 0.69 -17.55
C CYS A 140 -7.62 -0.52 -16.65
N ARG A 141 -7.51 -1.76 -17.13
CA ARG A 141 -7.92 -2.97 -16.38
C ARG A 141 -6.85 -3.54 -15.46
N ASN A 142 -5.58 -3.30 -15.75
CA ASN A 142 -4.45 -3.95 -15.09
C ASN A 142 -3.83 -3.11 -13.95
N GLY A 143 -4.55 -2.13 -13.40
CA GLY A 143 -4.05 -1.32 -12.29
C GLY A 143 -3.84 -2.15 -11.03
N LEU A 144 -2.73 -1.91 -10.34
CA LEU A 144 -2.41 -2.53 -9.04
C LEU A 144 -3.16 -1.86 -7.88
N TYR A 145 -3.39 -0.56 -8.01
CA TYR A 145 -4.15 0.31 -7.09
C TYR A 145 -4.82 1.40 -7.91
N TYR A 146 -6.08 1.72 -7.62
CA TYR A 146 -6.80 2.81 -8.27
C TYR A 146 -7.09 3.92 -7.27
N PHE A 147 -6.93 5.16 -7.69
CA PHE A 147 -7.21 6.33 -6.86
C PHE A 147 -7.63 7.52 -7.72
N GLY A 148 -8.22 8.52 -7.11
CA GLY A 148 -8.63 9.73 -7.80
C GLY A 148 -8.18 10.97 -7.05
N VAL A 149 -8.16 12.07 -7.77
CA VAL A 149 -8.01 13.43 -7.24
C VAL A 149 -8.94 14.29 -8.06
N LYS A 150 -9.84 15.05 -7.44
CA LYS A 150 -10.84 15.93 -8.08
C LYS A 150 -11.15 15.61 -9.54
N ASP A 151 -10.42 16.17 -10.52
CA ASP A 151 -10.74 16.02 -11.95
C ASP A 151 -9.94 14.93 -12.70
N TYR A 152 -9.35 13.97 -12.00
CA TYR A 152 -8.51 12.94 -12.59
C TYR A 152 -8.63 11.60 -11.91
N TYR A 153 -8.60 10.55 -12.72
CA TYR A 153 -8.38 9.20 -12.27
C TYR A 153 -6.91 8.83 -12.39
N TYR A 154 -6.48 7.97 -11.48
CA TYR A 154 -5.15 7.41 -11.46
C TYR A 154 -5.17 5.91 -11.18
N PHE A 155 -4.19 5.20 -11.71
CA PHE A 155 -3.88 3.85 -11.24
C PHE A 155 -2.39 3.55 -11.31
N VAL A 156 -1.91 2.78 -10.35
CA VAL A 156 -0.53 2.27 -10.34
C VAL A 156 -0.43 1.15 -11.37
N LYS A 157 0.53 1.23 -12.28
CA LYS A 157 0.77 0.20 -13.28
C LYS A 157 1.66 -0.92 -12.73
N PRO A 158 1.51 -2.16 -13.24
CA PRO A 158 2.50 -3.20 -13.03
C PRO A 158 3.89 -2.71 -13.46
N HIS A 159 4.93 -3.21 -12.80
CA HIS A 159 6.31 -2.88 -13.15
C HIS A 159 6.62 -3.31 -14.59
N ASP A 160 7.16 -2.41 -15.40
CA ASP A 160 7.59 -2.66 -16.77
C ASP A 160 9.06 -2.25 -16.98
N GLU A 161 9.51 -2.21 -18.24
CA GLU A 161 10.88 -1.84 -18.60
C GLU A 161 11.25 -0.39 -18.20
N TRP A 162 10.26 0.47 -17.94
CA TRP A 162 10.42 1.87 -17.54
C TRP A 162 10.28 2.08 -16.02
N GLY A 163 10.16 0.99 -15.25
CA GLY A 163 10.08 1.00 -13.79
C GLY A 163 8.64 1.08 -13.27
N VAL A 164 8.48 1.65 -12.07
CA VAL A 164 7.14 1.83 -11.47
C VAL A 164 6.53 3.14 -11.93
N GLN A 165 5.38 3.02 -12.59
CA GLN A 165 4.62 4.15 -13.08
C GLN A 165 3.20 4.17 -12.48
N TYR A 166 2.61 5.35 -12.45
CA TYR A 166 1.18 5.54 -12.32
C TYR A 166 0.64 6.25 -13.55
N TYR A 167 -0.58 5.93 -13.91
CA TYR A 167 -1.23 6.42 -15.11
C TYR A 167 -2.36 7.36 -14.73
N LYS A 168 -2.43 8.52 -15.38
CA LYS A 168 -3.49 9.51 -15.23
C LYS A 168 -4.43 9.46 -16.43
N CYS A 169 -5.74 9.51 -16.21
CA CYS A 169 -6.73 9.72 -17.26
C CYS A 169 -7.96 10.46 -16.72
N THR A 170 -8.89 10.83 -17.62
CA THR A 170 -10.14 11.55 -17.28
C THR A 170 -11.40 10.73 -17.55
N ASP A 171 -11.26 9.54 -18.14
CA ASP A 171 -12.35 8.58 -18.39
C ASP A 171 -11.80 7.15 -18.46
N PHE A 172 -12.11 6.31 -17.46
CA PHE A 172 -11.70 4.90 -17.47
C PHE A 172 -12.38 4.05 -18.53
N SER A 173 -13.51 4.48 -19.09
CA SER A 173 -14.22 3.74 -20.15
C SER A 173 -13.63 3.96 -21.54
N LYS A 174 -12.90 5.07 -21.72
CA LYS A 174 -12.34 5.51 -23.02
C LYS A 174 -10.83 5.70 -23.03
N ASP A 175 -10.17 5.69 -21.88
CA ASP A 175 -8.75 5.99 -21.74
C ASP A 175 -8.37 7.40 -22.23
N THR A 176 -9.24 8.38 -21.94
CA THR A 176 -9.09 9.77 -22.41
C THR A 176 -7.96 10.49 -21.66
N ASP A 177 -7.16 11.27 -22.39
CA ASP A 177 -6.04 12.09 -21.88
C ASP A 177 -5.00 11.33 -21.05
N GLY A 178 -4.84 10.05 -21.40
CA GLY A 178 -3.96 9.10 -20.76
C GLY A 178 -2.48 9.49 -20.74
N LYS A 179 -1.89 9.64 -19.56
CA LYS A 179 -0.46 9.99 -19.39
C LYS A 179 0.20 9.18 -18.27
N PRO A 180 1.33 8.50 -18.53
CA PRO A 180 2.12 7.85 -17.49
C PRO A 180 3.00 8.86 -16.75
N PHE A 181 3.28 8.56 -15.48
CA PHE A 181 4.20 9.29 -14.62
C PHE A 181 5.01 8.28 -13.82
N SER A 182 6.32 8.50 -13.68
CA SER A 182 7.16 7.66 -12.81
C SER A 182 6.94 8.02 -11.34
N PHE A 183 7.08 7.06 -10.44
CA PHE A 183 7.21 7.38 -9.01
C PHE A 183 8.61 7.88 -8.67
N HIS A 184 8.69 8.85 -7.76
CA HIS A 184 9.95 9.15 -7.10
C HIS A 184 10.40 7.96 -6.23
N SER A 185 11.70 7.69 -6.17
CA SER A 185 12.25 6.52 -5.46
C SER A 185 11.89 6.51 -3.97
N THR A 186 11.87 7.68 -3.34
CA THR A 186 11.46 7.85 -1.94
C THR A 186 9.99 7.48 -1.69
N VAL A 187 9.10 7.73 -2.66
CA VAL A 187 7.69 7.31 -2.58
C VAL A 187 7.59 5.81 -2.79
N THR A 188 8.35 5.29 -3.77
CA THR A 188 8.43 3.86 -4.07
C THR A 188 8.85 3.06 -2.83
N ASN A 189 9.84 3.53 -2.05
CA ASN A 189 10.28 2.86 -0.81
C ASN A 189 9.16 2.63 0.21
N PHE A 190 8.09 3.42 0.18
CA PHE A 190 6.96 3.30 1.10
C PHE A 190 5.89 2.31 0.62
N THR A 191 5.95 1.87 -0.63
CA THR A 191 5.02 0.91 -1.22
C THR A 191 5.43 -0.54 -0.93
N PRO A 192 4.49 -1.48 -0.77
CA PRO A 192 4.82 -2.89 -0.63
C PRO A 192 5.52 -3.41 -1.90
N GLY A 193 6.69 -4.04 -1.74
CA GLY A 193 7.55 -4.48 -2.85
C GLY A 193 8.51 -3.41 -3.35
N GLY A 194 8.29 -2.14 -3.00
CA GLY A 194 9.07 -1.01 -3.50
C GLY A 194 10.53 -1.00 -3.06
N LEU A 195 10.85 -1.52 -1.87
CA LEU A 195 12.23 -1.61 -1.41
C LEU A 195 13.07 -2.53 -2.28
N ALA A 196 12.52 -3.65 -2.71
CA ALA A 196 13.23 -4.62 -3.55
C ALA A 196 13.43 -4.09 -4.98
N LEU A 197 12.64 -3.11 -5.42
CA LEU A 197 12.86 -2.40 -6.68
C LEU A 197 14.04 -1.43 -6.60
N ILE A 198 14.17 -0.72 -5.48
CA ILE A 198 15.23 0.28 -5.29
C ILE A 198 16.55 -0.34 -4.86
N ARG A 199 16.51 -1.39 -4.04
CA ARG A 199 17.70 -2.03 -3.44
C ARG A 199 18.06 -3.38 -4.08
N GLY A 200 17.24 -3.87 -5.01
CA GLY A 200 17.36 -5.20 -5.61
C GLY A 200 16.73 -6.31 -4.75
N PRO A 201 16.55 -7.52 -5.31
CA PRO A 201 15.88 -8.65 -4.66
C PRO A 201 16.63 -9.23 -3.45
N SER A 202 17.88 -8.83 -3.23
CA SER A 202 18.79 -9.37 -2.22
C SER A 202 19.30 -8.29 -1.27
N PHE A 203 18.41 -7.68 -0.50
CA PHE A 203 18.77 -6.76 0.60
C PHE A 203 18.93 -7.47 1.95
N GLY A 204 18.73 -8.80 2.00
CA GLY A 204 19.04 -9.65 3.15
C GLY A 204 20.27 -10.51 2.87
N VAL A 205 21.26 -10.48 3.78
CA VAL A 205 22.44 -11.35 3.70
C VAL A 205 22.29 -12.47 4.71
N TRP A 206 22.33 -13.72 4.23
CA TRP A 206 22.55 -14.87 5.09
C TRP A 206 24.03 -14.90 5.46
N LYS A 207 24.33 -14.58 6.71
CA LYS A 207 25.68 -14.78 7.26
C LYS A 207 25.71 -16.16 7.90
N CYS A 208 26.64 -17.02 7.49
CA CYS A 208 26.92 -18.25 8.23
C CYS A 208 27.31 -17.86 9.67
N ILE A 209 26.49 -18.25 10.64
CA ILE A 209 26.71 -17.91 12.06
C ILE A 209 27.60 -18.97 12.72
N LYS A 210 27.49 -20.23 12.27
CA LYS A 210 28.29 -21.35 12.76
C LYS A 210 28.27 -22.48 11.73
N THR A 211 29.45 -23.02 11.42
CA THR A 211 29.60 -24.30 10.71
C THR A 211 30.01 -25.35 11.73
N ILE A 212 29.41 -26.53 11.68
CA ILE A 212 29.77 -27.67 12.51
C ILE A 212 30.07 -28.83 11.58
N THR A 213 31.25 -29.41 11.72
CA THR A 213 31.68 -30.62 11.03
C THR A 213 31.87 -31.73 12.07
N ASN A 214 31.40 -32.93 11.74
CA ASN A 214 31.61 -34.13 12.56
C ASN A 214 32.45 -35.11 11.74
N ASP A 215 33.70 -35.28 12.14
CA ASP A 215 34.65 -36.18 11.46
C ASP A 215 34.70 -37.56 12.16
N SER A 216 33.76 -37.83 13.08
CA SER A 216 33.65 -39.11 13.77
C SER A 216 32.97 -40.17 12.90
N GLN A 217 33.45 -41.42 12.98
CA GLN A 217 32.76 -42.57 12.38
C GLN A 217 31.58 -43.08 13.21
N THR A 218 31.34 -42.52 14.40
CA THR A 218 30.20 -42.88 15.25
C THR A 218 29.19 -41.73 15.35
N PRO A 219 27.87 -42.04 15.39
CA PRO A 219 26.85 -41.01 15.60
C PRO A 219 27.05 -40.31 16.94
N ILE A 220 27.12 -38.98 16.93
CA ILE A 220 27.22 -38.15 18.13
C ILE A 220 25.92 -37.38 18.30
N THR A 221 25.29 -37.54 19.46
CA THR A 221 24.14 -36.71 19.85
C THR A 221 24.64 -35.41 20.47
N TRP A 222 24.29 -34.27 19.87
CA TRP A 222 24.63 -32.95 20.40
C TRP A 222 23.46 -31.97 20.26
N THR A 223 23.11 -31.32 21.38
CA THR A 223 22.28 -30.10 21.44
C THR A 223 23.12 -28.81 21.42
N ASN A 224 22.95 -27.97 20.40
CA ASN A 224 23.54 -26.62 20.34
C ASN A 224 22.46 -25.55 20.47
N LYS A 225 22.72 -24.52 21.28
CA LYS A 225 21.89 -23.29 21.29
C LYS A 225 22.34 -22.36 20.15
N ILE A 226 21.47 -22.15 19.17
CA ILE A 226 21.70 -21.16 18.11
C ILE A 226 21.03 -19.85 18.53
N ASN A 227 21.81 -18.78 18.68
CA ASN A 227 21.28 -17.44 18.94
C ASN A 227 21.09 -16.71 17.60
N LYS A 228 19.84 -16.59 17.14
CA LYS A 228 19.50 -15.77 15.98
C LYS A 228 19.57 -14.29 16.36
N LYS A 229 20.51 -13.54 15.78
CA LYS A 229 20.49 -12.07 15.85
C LYS A 229 19.66 -11.54 14.68
N VAL A 230 18.48 -11.04 14.99
CA VAL A 230 17.67 -10.25 14.03
C VAL A 230 17.91 -8.79 14.33
N GLY A 231 18.38 -8.05 13.34
CA GLY A 231 18.69 -6.62 13.47
C GLY A 231 18.83 -5.98 12.10
N TYR A 232 18.86 -4.66 12.06
CA TYR A 232 19.03 -3.90 10.84
C TYR A 232 20.12 -2.84 10.98
N GLU A 233 20.78 -2.51 9.87
CA GLU A 233 21.82 -1.48 9.85
C GLU A 233 21.16 -0.09 9.81
N LYS A 234 21.02 0.52 11.00
CA LYS A 234 20.28 1.78 11.20
C LYS A 234 20.77 2.91 10.30
N GLU A 235 22.08 3.02 10.06
CA GLU A 235 22.65 4.05 9.18
C GLU A 235 22.17 3.91 7.74
N LYS A 236 22.27 2.71 7.15
CA LYS A 236 21.75 2.46 5.80
C LYS A 236 20.24 2.63 5.70
N MET A 237 19.50 2.29 6.74
CA MET A 237 18.03 2.41 6.75
C MET A 237 17.55 3.84 6.99
N SER A 238 18.27 4.65 7.77
CA SER A 238 17.93 6.06 7.99
C SER A 238 17.91 6.86 6.68
N SER A 239 18.65 6.42 5.66
CA SER A 239 18.58 7.02 4.31
C SER A 239 17.21 6.88 3.63
N MET A 240 16.39 5.89 4.03
CA MET A 240 15.03 5.72 3.49
C MET A 240 14.06 6.76 4.03
N GLU A 241 14.21 7.10 5.31
CA GLU A 241 13.41 8.12 6.00
C GLU A 241 13.94 9.54 5.76
N HIS A 242 15.15 9.73 5.22
CA HIS A 242 15.78 11.05 5.15
C HIS A 242 14.93 12.12 4.45
N ASN A 243 14.14 11.70 3.47
CA ASN A 243 13.24 12.57 2.70
C ASN A 243 11.78 12.51 3.22
N TRP A 244 11.52 11.79 4.30
CA TRP A 244 10.21 11.69 4.94
C TRP A 244 10.18 12.54 6.19
N ASN A 245 9.23 13.46 6.27
CA ASN A 245 8.90 14.13 7.51
C ASN A 245 7.99 13.22 8.34
N VAL A 246 8.57 12.44 9.26
CA VAL A 246 7.83 11.49 10.09
C VAL A 246 7.30 12.19 11.35
N SER A 247 5.98 12.21 11.52
CA SER A 247 5.35 12.77 12.73
C SER A 247 5.77 12.01 14.00
N ALA A 248 5.91 12.73 15.10
CA ALA A 248 6.43 12.19 16.36
C ALA A 248 5.62 10.99 16.90
N THR A 249 4.31 10.96 16.66
CA THR A 249 3.41 9.86 17.06
C THR A 249 3.75 8.56 16.34
N VAL A 250 4.09 8.60 15.04
CA VAL A 250 4.51 7.40 14.30
C VAL A 250 5.74 6.79 14.94
N SER A 251 6.77 7.62 15.20
CA SER A 251 8.04 7.15 15.76
C SER A 251 7.90 6.51 17.13
N ALA A 252 6.95 6.98 17.95
CA ALA A 252 6.68 6.45 19.28
C ALA A 252 5.88 5.14 19.27
N GLU A 253 4.90 5.00 18.36
CA GLU A 253 4.01 3.83 18.32
C GLU A 253 4.61 2.61 17.60
N THR A 254 5.60 2.79 16.72
CA THR A 254 5.97 1.77 15.72
C THR A 254 7.34 1.10 15.90
N GLY A 255 8.14 1.47 16.89
CA GLY A 255 9.49 0.90 17.06
C GLY A 255 10.48 1.26 15.94
N GLY A 256 10.20 2.35 15.21
CA GLY A 256 10.97 2.86 14.07
C GLY A 256 10.34 2.46 12.73
N LEU A 257 9.84 3.44 11.97
CA LEU A 257 9.10 3.25 10.72
C LEU A 257 9.88 2.40 9.69
N SER A 258 11.17 2.67 9.50
CA SER A 258 12.05 1.90 8.59
C SER A 258 12.08 0.42 8.94
N ALA A 259 12.13 0.10 10.24
CA ALA A 259 12.15 -1.28 10.70
C ALA A 259 10.85 -2.00 10.34
N LEU A 260 9.71 -1.32 10.49
CA LEU A 260 8.41 -1.86 10.08
C LEU A 260 8.29 -2.04 8.57
N VAL A 261 8.70 -1.04 7.77
CA VAL A 261 8.67 -1.12 6.30
C VAL A 261 9.51 -2.31 5.83
N VAL A 262 10.71 -2.49 6.40
CA VAL A 262 11.60 -3.60 6.05
C VAL A 262 11.06 -4.94 6.52
N LYS A 263 10.51 -5.03 7.74
CA LYS A 263 9.88 -6.25 8.24
C LYS A 263 8.71 -6.66 7.33
N SER A 264 7.86 -5.70 6.97
CA SER A 264 6.75 -5.91 6.03
C SER A 264 7.26 -6.37 4.67
N GLN A 265 8.29 -5.73 4.11
CA GLN A 265 8.92 -6.16 2.86
C GLN A 265 9.43 -7.61 2.92
N PHE A 266 10.07 -8.03 4.01
CA PHE A 266 10.56 -9.41 4.16
C PHE A 266 9.45 -10.45 4.29
N SER A 267 8.26 -10.06 4.77
CA SER A 267 7.09 -10.94 4.86
C SER A 267 6.37 -11.16 3.52
N LEU A 268 6.72 -10.42 2.48
CA LEU A 268 6.18 -10.62 1.14
C LEU A 268 6.65 -11.95 0.52
N SER A 269 6.02 -12.37 -0.57
CA SER A 269 6.54 -13.50 -1.36
C SER A 269 7.84 -13.13 -2.08
N THR A 270 8.60 -14.14 -2.46
CA THR A 270 9.85 -13.99 -3.23
C THR A 270 9.65 -13.26 -4.56
N SER A 271 8.46 -13.37 -5.17
CA SER A 271 8.12 -12.65 -6.41
C SER A 271 8.14 -11.13 -6.24
N TYR A 272 7.94 -10.62 -5.02
CA TYR A 272 7.99 -9.19 -4.69
C TYR A 272 9.22 -8.82 -3.87
N GLY A 273 10.25 -9.68 -3.86
CA GLY A 273 11.49 -9.46 -3.12
C GLY A 273 11.34 -9.64 -1.61
N GLY A 274 10.37 -10.45 -1.16
CA GLY A 274 10.35 -10.94 0.21
C GLY A 274 11.27 -12.14 0.43
N SER A 275 11.27 -12.67 1.64
CA SER A 275 12.16 -13.78 2.01
C SER A 275 11.63 -15.13 1.50
N SER A 276 12.53 -16.01 1.03
CA SER A 276 12.17 -17.38 0.63
C SER A 276 11.92 -18.32 1.82
N VAL A 277 12.20 -17.86 3.04
CA VAL A 277 12.14 -18.67 4.27
C VAL A 277 11.13 -18.04 5.20
N ASN A 278 10.00 -18.71 5.40
CA ASN A 278 9.00 -18.33 6.40
C ASN A 278 9.60 -18.54 7.80
N THR A 279 9.85 -17.45 8.54
CA THR A 279 10.41 -17.55 9.89
C THR A 279 9.39 -17.91 10.96
N GLU A 280 8.11 -18.03 10.61
CA GLU A 280 7.01 -18.40 11.51
C GLU A 280 6.61 -19.88 11.40
N ARG A 281 7.08 -20.59 10.36
CA ARG A 281 6.95 -22.04 10.25
C ARG A 281 8.34 -22.66 10.33
N GLU A 282 8.69 -23.13 11.52
CA GLU A 282 9.67 -24.20 11.63
C GLU A 282 9.13 -25.38 10.81
N LEU A 283 9.88 -25.80 9.80
CA LEU A 283 9.66 -27.09 9.16
C LEU A 283 9.99 -28.14 10.23
N GLU A 284 8.99 -28.94 10.59
CA GLU A 284 9.18 -30.16 11.39
C GLU A 284 10.20 -31.11 10.74
#